data_AF-A0A349DXY3-F1
#
_entry.id   AF-A0A349DXY3-F1
#
_cell.length_a   1.000
_cell.length_b   1.000
_cell.length_c   1.000
_cell.angle_alpha   90.00
_cell.angle_beta   90.00
_cell.angle_gamma   90.00
#
_symmetry.space_group_name_H-M   'P 1'
#
loop_
_entity.id
_entity.type
_entity.pdbx_description
1 polymer ?
#
loop_
_entity_poly.entity_id
_entity_poly.type
_entity_poly.pdbx_seq_one_letter_code
_entity_poly.pdbx_strand_id
1 'polypeptide(L)'
;MNIPELEQKLTRLITSEKEVNVLLAFEMAKGSPQIQQALNQVLQVYYEIYSCFIEPEITSLQDIKATDILYLNQAKLEIRNNDITKVPPEIDHLQNLETLNLSFNAITTLPATIGRLSQLKNLVLRFNQLTQLPNEITQLTQLTWLDLQGNLLTQLPPAIVQLQNLKNLHLSQNKLTHLPADIGQLQALDTLDAERNQLTYLPEEIGRLSNLMVLQLEHNQINSLPDSIGQLKNLQLIRLIHNQLEDLPSDLSKLKKVYTIDLDNNRLQSLPLSICQLSNLTSLSLSNNQINHLPEAIKKLDKLRFLNLTGNPMNASTIAQIKAWLPICRVTFD
;
A
#
# COMPACT_ATOMS: atom_id res chain seq x y z
N MET A 1 15.66 43.11 -18.73
CA MET A 1 15.58 41.71 -18.25
C MET A 1 15.51 40.84 -19.50
N ASN A 2 16.38 39.84 -19.64
CA ASN A 2 16.24 38.89 -20.75
C ASN A 2 15.07 37.93 -20.45
N ILE A 3 14.51 37.29 -21.48
CA ILE A 3 13.32 36.42 -21.34
C ILE A 3 13.56 35.29 -20.32
N PRO A 4 14.72 34.61 -20.26
CA PRO A 4 14.96 33.54 -19.27
C PRO A 4 14.91 34.01 -17.81
N GLU A 5 15.43 35.20 -17.50
CA GLU A 5 15.36 35.73 -16.13
C GLU A 5 13.92 36.09 -15.74
N LEU A 6 13.11 36.50 -16.72
CA LEU A 6 11.69 36.81 -16.53
C LEU A 6 10.87 35.54 -16.32
N GLU A 7 11.10 34.50 -17.14
CA GLU A 7 10.51 33.16 -16.97
C GLU A 7 10.80 32.63 -15.57
N GLN A 8 12.06 32.68 -15.11
CA GLN A 8 12.42 32.21 -13.77
C GLN A 8 11.67 32.93 -12.64
N LYS A 9 11.47 34.26 -12.77
CA LYS A 9 10.71 35.04 -11.78
C LYS A 9 9.23 34.69 -11.82
N LEU A 10 8.66 34.52 -13.01
CA LEU A 10 7.27 34.13 -13.19
C LEU A 10 7.03 32.70 -12.66
N THR A 11 7.93 31.75 -12.90
CA THR A 11 7.85 30.40 -12.31
C THR A 11 7.74 30.49 -10.80
N ARG A 12 8.57 31.29 -10.12
CA ARG A 12 8.50 31.46 -8.66
C ARG A 12 7.16 32.03 -8.17
N LEU A 13 6.54 32.92 -8.94
CA LEU A 13 5.22 33.48 -8.62
C LEU A 13 4.13 32.45 -8.85
N ILE A 14 4.16 31.75 -9.99
CA ILE A 14 3.17 30.77 -10.43
C ILE A 14 3.18 29.53 -9.55
N THR A 15 4.33 29.03 -9.10
CA THR A 15 4.41 27.84 -8.21
C THR A 15 4.14 28.17 -6.74
N SER A 16 3.82 29.43 -6.42
CA SER A 16 3.60 29.86 -5.04
C SER A 16 2.26 29.37 -4.50
N GLU A 17 2.23 28.96 -3.24
CA GLU A 17 0.99 28.68 -2.50
C GLU A 17 0.17 29.94 -2.19
N LYS A 18 0.79 31.13 -2.28
CA LYS A 18 0.11 32.40 -2.00
C LYS A 18 -0.65 32.86 -3.24
N GLU A 19 -1.97 32.89 -3.14
CA GLU A 19 -2.88 33.42 -4.16
C GLU A 19 -2.42 34.77 -4.74
N VAL A 20 -2.00 35.70 -3.87
CA VAL A 20 -1.51 37.03 -4.28
C VAL A 20 -0.33 36.95 -5.26
N ASN A 21 0.55 35.96 -5.12
CA ASN A 21 1.71 35.81 -6.01
C ASN A 21 1.29 35.29 -7.39
N VAL A 22 0.39 34.31 -7.43
CA VAL A 22 -0.15 33.79 -8.70
C VAL A 22 -0.91 34.89 -9.42
N LEU A 23 -1.81 35.59 -8.73
CA LEU A 23 -2.54 36.73 -9.31
C LEU A 23 -1.61 37.83 -9.81
N LEU A 24 -0.54 38.15 -9.06
CA LEU A 24 0.45 39.14 -9.47
C LEU A 24 1.10 38.76 -10.81
N ALA A 25 1.43 37.49 -11.05
CA ALA A 25 2.00 37.04 -12.32
C ALA A 25 1.05 37.30 -13.50
N PHE A 26 -0.25 37.02 -13.33
CA PHE A 26 -1.26 37.29 -14.34
C PHE A 26 -1.46 38.81 -14.56
N GLU A 27 -1.50 39.61 -13.50
CA GLU A 27 -1.61 41.07 -13.62
C GLU A 27 -0.40 41.71 -14.30
N MET A 28 0.82 41.24 -14.00
CA MET A 28 2.05 41.70 -14.66
C MET A 28 2.02 41.45 -16.18
N ALA A 29 1.39 40.35 -16.62
CA ALA A 29 1.33 39.99 -18.03
C ALA A 29 0.41 40.90 -18.86
N LYS A 30 -0.67 41.43 -18.27
CA LYS A 30 -1.61 42.35 -18.96
C LYS A 30 -0.94 43.62 -19.48
N GLY A 31 0.13 44.07 -18.82
CA GLY A 31 0.82 45.32 -19.14
C GLY A 31 2.00 45.20 -20.10
N SER A 32 2.41 43.99 -20.52
CA SER A 32 3.61 43.80 -21.35
C SER A 32 3.55 42.53 -22.20
N PRO A 33 3.61 42.63 -23.54
CA PRO A 33 3.66 41.47 -24.44
C PRO A 33 4.84 40.52 -24.14
N GLN A 34 5.97 41.08 -23.70
CA GLN A 34 7.14 40.29 -23.33
C GLN A 34 6.90 39.45 -22.06
N ILE A 35 6.18 40.02 -21.07
CA ILE A 35 5.79 39.28 -19.86
C ILE A 35 4.73 38.25 -20.17
N GLN A 36 3.75 38.58 -21.03
CA GLN A 36 2.75 37.62 -21.48
C GLN A 36 3.38 36.42 -22.20
N GLN A 37 4.37 36.65 -23.07
CA GLN A 37 5.08 35.56 -23.74
C GLN A 37 5.80 34.66 -22.72
N ALA A 38 6.54 35.24 -21.78
CA ALA A 38 7.23 34.49 -20.73
C ALA A 38 6.24 33.74 -19.82
N LEU A 39 5.09 34.35 -19.49
CA LEU A 39 4.04 33.71 -18.70
C LEU A 39 3.46 32.50 -19.45
N ASN A 40 3.17 32.62 -20.74
CA ASN A 40 2.66 31.51 -21.54
C ASN A 40 3.63 30.33 -21.56
N GLN A 41 4.95 30.58 -21.63
CA GLN A 41 5.95 29.52 -21.54
C GLN A 41 5.89 28.78 -20.19
N VAL A 42 5.68 29.51 -19.09
CA VAL A 42 5.51 28.90 -17.75
C VAL A 42 4.17 28.17 -17.62
N LEU A 43 3.09 28.74 -18.15
CA LEU A 43 1.74 28.16 -18.08
C LEU A 43 1.59 26.90 -18.94
N GLN A 44 2.41 26.70 -19.97
CA GLN A 44 2.34 25.51 -20.83
C GLN A 44 2.40 24.22 -20.00
N VAL A 45 3.28 24.16 -19.00
CA VAL A 45 3.40 23.01 -18.10
C VAL A 45 2.08 22.75 -17.36
N TYR A 46 1.48 23.81 -16.80
CA TYR A 46 0.21 23.69 -16.08
C TYR A 46 -0.93 23.30 -17.01
N TYR A 47 -0.92 23.77 -18.26
CA TYR A 47 -1.89 23.39 -19.26
C TYR A 47 -1.85 21.90 -19.60
N GLU A 48 -0.67 21.29 -19.76
CA GLU A 48 -0.56 19.83 -20.00
C GLU A 48 -1.16 19.03 -18.82
N ILE A 49 -0.91 19.47 -17.58
CA ILE A 49 -1.48 18.83 -16.40
C ILE A 49 -2.99 19.04 -16.34
N TYR A 50 -3.44 20.28 -16.53
CA TYR A 50 -4.84 20.68 -16.41
C TYR A 50 -5.72 20.00 -17.48
N SER A 51 -5.25 20.01 -18.72
CA SER A 51 -5.93 19.30 -19.83
C SER A 51 -5.98 17.80 -19.58
N CYS A 52 -4.94 17.21 -18.99
CA CYS A 52 -4.98 15.78 -18.68
C CYS A 52 -5.93 15.43 -17.52
N PHE A 53 -5.93 16.23 -16.46
CA PHE A 53 -6.55 15.84 -15.19
C PHE A 53 -7.91 16.46 -14.93
N ILE A 54 -8.17 17.67 -15.41
CA ILE A 54 -9.28 18.51 -14.95
C ILE A 54 -10.24 18.80 -16.09
N GLU A 55 -9.74 19.30 -17.22
CA GLU A 55 -10.57 19.68 -18.37
C GLU A 55 -9.96 19.18 -19.69
N PRO A 56 -10.20 17.91 -20.07
CA PRO A 56 -9.69 17.33 -21.34
C PRO A 56 -10.11 18.05 -22.61
N GLU A 57 -11.21 18.80 -22.55
CA GLU A 57 -11.75 19.56 -23.68
C GLU A 57 -11.20 21.00 -23.78
N ILE A 58 -10.30 21.41 -22.88
CA ILE A 58 -9.68 22.73 -22.96
C ILE A 58 -8.90 22.86 -24.28
N THR A 59 -9.13 23.95 -25.01
CA THR A 59 -8.62 24.10 -26.38
C THR A 59 -7.50 25.13 -26.50
N SER A 60 -7.30 25.97 -25.48
CA SER A 60 -6.34 27.06 -25.51
C SER A 60 -5.69 27.27 -24.15
N LEU A 61 -4.37 27.50 -24.18
CA LEU A 61 -3.59 27.94 -23.03
C LEU A 61 -4.14 29.24 -22.41
N GLN A 62 -4.76 30.11 -23.22
CA GLN A 62 -5.30 31.39 -22.74
C GLN A 62 -6.52 31.23 -21.83
N ASP A 63 -7.15 30.04 -21.83
CA ASP A 63 -8.31 29.76 -20.99
C ASP A 63 -7.92 29.38 -19.56
N ILE A 64 -6.63 29.09 -19.31
CA ILE A 64 -6.09 28.80 -17.98
C ILE A 64 -6.15 30.05 -17.11
N LYS A 65 -6.82 29.93 -15.96
CA LYS A 65 -6.98 31.01 -14.97
C LYS A 65 -6.04 30.81 -13.79
N ALA A 66 -5.81 31.88 -13.05
CA ALA A 66 -5.06 31.81 -11.79
C ALA A 66 -5.64 30.80 -10.79
N THR A 67 -6.97 30.61 -10.79
CA THR A 67 -7.65 29.63 -9.94
C THR A 67 -7.27 28.19 -10.27
N ASP A 68 -7.02 27.89 -11.54
CA ASP A 68 -6.62 26.56 -12.02
C ASP A 68 -5.19 26.22 -11.56
N ILE A 69 -4.30 27.22 -11.65
CA ILE A 69 -2.93 27.14 -11.14
C ILE A 69 -2.93 26.93 -9.62
N LEU A 70 -3.75 27.70 -8.89
CA LEU A 70 -3.86 27.58 -7.44
C LEU A 70 -4.40 26.22 -7.02
N TYR A 71 -5.35 25.67 -7.77
CA TYR A 71 -5.85 24.31 -7.56
C TYR A 71 -4.74 23.26 -7.73
N LEU A 72 -3.96 23.34 -8.81
CA LEU A 72 -2.86 22.41 -9.06
C LEU A 72 -1.70 22.54 -8.06
N ASN A 73 -1.49 23.71 -7.47
CA ASN A 73 -0.44 23.96 -6.49
C ASN A 73 -0.78 23.51 -5.06
N GLN A 74 -1.97 22.95 -4.82
CA GLN A 74 -2.37 22.50 -3.49
C GLN A 74 -1.50 21.34 -3.01
N ALA A 75 -1.36 21.21 -1.70
CA ALA A 75 -0.68 20.07 -1.08
C ALA A 75 -1.42 18.74 -1.32
N LYS A 76 -2.68 18.78 -1.75
CA LYS A 76 -3.51 17.61 -2.00
C LYS A 76 -4.23 17.75 -3.34
N LEU A 77 -4.02 16.77 -4.21
CA LEU A 77 -4.68 16.68 -5.51
C LEU A 77 -5.45 15.36 -5.61
N GLU A 78 -6.76 15.45 -5.82
CA GLU A 78 -7.66 14.29 -5.96
C GLU A 78 -8.31 14.29 -7.34
N ILE A 79 -7.89 13.36 -8.20
CA ILE A 79 -8.38 13.22 -9.57
C ILE A 79 -8.88 11.79 -9.75
N ARG A 80 -10.14 11.54 -9.39
CA ARG A 80 -10.74 10.21 -9.37
C ARG A 80 -11.88 10.11 -10.38
N ASN A 81 -12.01 8.96 -11.04
CA ASN A 81 -13.08 8.70 -12.03
C ASN A 81 -13.07 9.64 -13.24
N ASN A 82 -11.88 9.95 -13.79
CA ASN A 82 -11.71 10.85 -14.94
C ASN A 82 -11.19 10.13 -16.20
N ASP A 83 -11.26 8.80 -16.25
CA ASP A 83 -10.81 7.97 -17.38
C ASP A 83 -9.35 8.25 -17.84
N ILE A 84 -8.51 8.76 -16.93
CA ILE A 84 -7.14 9.13 -17.24
C ILE A 84 -6.34 7.88 -17.61
N THR A 85 -5.71 7.88 -18.78
CA THR A 85 -4.92 6.74 -19.26
C THR A 85 -3.42 6.90 -19.01
N LYS A 86 -2.95 8.14 -18.88
CA LYS A 86 -1.54 8.48 -18.67
C LYS A 86 -1.42 9.67 -17.73
N VAL A 87 -0.36 9.70 -16.94
CA VAL A 87 0.03 10.86 -16.15
C VAL A 87 1.06 11.67 -16.95
N PRO A 88 0.87 12.98 -17.15
CA PRO A 88 1.80 13.80 -17.92
C PRO A 88 3.14 13.93 -17.18
N PRO A 89 4.29 13.87 -17.88
CA PRO A 89 5.61 14.05 -17.27
C PRO A 89 5.77 15.36 -16.49
N GLU A 90 5.02 16.39 -16.88
CA GLU A 90 4.95 17.72 -16.27
C GLU A 90 4.48 17.69 -14.81
N ILE A 91 3.93 16.56 -14.34
CA ILE A 91 3.53 16.36 -12.94
C ILE A 91 4.62 16.73 -11.93
N ASP A 92 5.90 16.63 -12.31
CA ASP A 92 7.01 17.04 -11.47
C ASP A 92 7.03 18.53 -11.13
N HIS A 93 6.23 19.38 -11.76
CA HIS A 93 6.16 20.80 -11.41
C HIS A 93 5.26 21.07 -10.20
N LEU A 94 4.46 20.10 -9.74
CA LEU A 94 3.60 20.23 -8.57
C LEU A 94 4.39 20.01 -7.27
N GLN A 95 5.37 20.86 -7.00
CA GLN A 95 6.38 20.68 -5.95
C GLN A 95 5.85 20.76 -4.52
N ASN A 96 4.66 21.33 -4.30
CA ASN A 96 4.02 21.41 -2.98
C ASN A 96 3.21 20.14 -2.65
N LEU A 97 3.08 19.21 -3.60
CA LEU A 97 2.15 18.09 -3.49
C LEU A 97 2.62 17.08 -2.44
N GLU A 98 1.82 16.92 -1.39
CA GLU A 98 2.02 15.93 -0.33
C GLU A 98 1.11 14.71 -0.50
N THR A 99 -0.04 14.87 -1.15
CA THR A 99 -1.01 13.79 -1.39
C THR A 99 -1.52 13.82 -2.82
N LEU A 100 -1.28 12.74 -3.56
CA LEU A 100 -1.78 12.54 -4.91
C LEU A 100 -2.69 11.32 -4.94
N ASN A 101 -3.96 11.53 -5.28
CA ASN A 101 -4.93 10.46 -5.45
C ASN A 101 -5.46 10.43 -6.89
N LEU A 102 -5.06 9.40 -7.64
CA LEU A 102 -5.48 9.14 -9.01
C LEU A 102 -6.32 7.85 -9.11
N SER A 103 -7.02 7.49 -8.04
CA SER A 103 -7.77 6.23 -7.99
C SER A 103 -8.94 6.19 -8.98
N PHE A 104 -9.29 4.99 -9.43
CA PHE A 104 -10.42 4.76 -10.35
C PHE A 104 -10.24 5.50 -11.68
N ASN A 105 -9.09 5.30 -12.32
CA ASN A 105 -8.84 5.77 -13.69
C ASN A 105 -8.39 4.57 -14.54
N ALA A 106 -7.86 4.82 -15.74
CA ALA A 106 -7.36 3.80 -16.65
C ALA A 106 -5.84 3.89 -16.83
N ILE A 107 -5.10 4.35 -15.81
CA ILE A 107 -3.67 4.67 -15.95
C ILE A 107 -2.89 3.38 -16.18
N THR A 108 -2.17 3.30 -17.30
CA THR A 108 -1.37 2.11 -17.66
C THR A 108 0.08 2.22 -17.21
N THR A 109 0.60 3.45 -17.09
CA THR A 109 2.00 3.73 -16.72
C THR A 109 2.12 5.06 -15.98
N LEU A 110 3.07 5.16 -15.05
CA LEU A 110 3.51 6.43 -14.46
C LEU A 110 4.76 6.94 -15.18
N PRO A 111 4.93 8.26 -15.36
CA PRO A 111 6.16 8.84 -15.88
C PRO A 111 7.28 8.74 -14.84
N ALA A 112 8.53 8.64 -15.29
CA ALA A 112 9.72 8.65 -14.42
C ALA A 112 9.80 9.93 -13.56
N THR A 113 9.29 11.06 -14.08
CA THR A 113 9.27 12.35 -13.38
C THR A 113 8.44 12.33 -12.10
N ILE A 114 7.56 11.33 -11.88
CA ILE A 114 6.84 11.18 -10.61
C ILE A 114 7.79 11.16 -9.40
N GLY A 115 9.00 10.61 -9.55
CA GLY A 115 10.01 10.54 -8.50
C GLY A 115 10.52 11.89 -8.01
N ARG A 116 10.26 12.98 -8.75
CA ARG A 116 10.68 14.35 -8.40
C ARG A 116 9.71 15.07 -7.47
N LEU A 117 8.57 14.47 -7.12
CA LEU A 117 7.63 15.00 -6.14
C LEU A 117 8.16 14.80 -4.71
N SER A 118 9.20 15.56 -4.37
CA SER A 118 10.00 15.35 -3.16
C SER A 118 9.23 15.49 -1.83
N GLN A 119 8.08 16.17 -1.83
CA GLN A 119 7.21 16.36 -0.66
C GLN A 119 6.11 15.29 -0.53
N LEU A 120 5.99 14.38 -1.50
CA LEU A 120 4.88 13.44 -1.56
C LEU A 120 4.95 12.42 -0.41
N LYS A 121 3.90 12.41 0.41
CA LYS A 121 3.73 11.52 1.57
C LYS A 121 2.73 10.41 1.29
N ASN A 122 1.72 10.68 0.45
CA ASN A 122 0.64 9.75 0.14
C ASN A 122 0.44 9.66 -1.37
N LEU A 123 0.59 8.46 -1.93
CA LEU A 123 0.33 8.18 -3.34
C LEU A 123 -0.72 7.07 -3.44
N VAL A 124 -1.89 7.43 -3.98
CA VAL A 124 -3.06 6.54 -4.07
C VAL A 124 -3.42 6.34 -5.54
N LEU A 125 -3.25 5.12 -6.03
CA LEU A 125 -3.38 4.71 -7.43
C LEU A 125 -4.35 3.52 -7.59
N ARG A 126 -5.32 3.40 -6.67
CA ARG A 126 -6.23 2.27 -6.62
C ARG A 126 -7.03 2.12 -7.90
N PHE A 127 -7.34 0.89 -8.31
CA PHE A 127 -8.22 0.61 -9.43
C PHE A 127 -7.79 1.35 -10.70
N ASN A 128 -6.57 1.06 -11.15
CA ASN A 128 -5.98 1.51 -12.41
C ASN A 128 -5.52 0.29 -13.22
N GLN A 129 -4.76 0.50 -14.29
CA GLN A 129 -4.29 -0.56 -15.19
C GLN A 129 -2.75 -0.68 -15.19
N LEU A 130 -2.09 -0.28 -14.09
CA LEU A 130 -0.63 -0.30 -13.99
C LEU A 130 -0.11 -1.73 -14.08
N THR A 131 0.75 -2.01 -15.05
CA THR A 131 1.44 -3.30 -15.18
C THR A 131 2.81 -3.33 -14.50
N GLN A 132 3.40 -2.15 -14.29
CA GLN A 132 4.68 -1.93 -13.64
C GLN A 132 4.74 -0.53 -13.01
N LEU A 133 5.69 -0.33 -12.10
CA LEU A 133 6.06 0.97 -11.56
C LEU A 133 7.40 1.41 -12.17
N PRO A 134 7.59 2.71 -12.46
CA PRO A 134 8.92 3.24 -12.79
C PRO A 134 9.84 3.10 -11.57
N ASN A 135 11.14 2.88 -11.80
CA ASN A 135 12.12 2.79 -10.72
C ASN A 135 12.21 4.10 -9.93
N GLU A 136 11.92 5.22 -10.56
CA GLU A 136 11.94 6.56 -9.96
C GLU A 136 10.91 6.73 -8.85
N ILE A 137 9.91 5.86 -8.72
CA ILE A 137 8.99 5.88 -7.57
C ILE A 137 9.75 5.77 -6.23
N THR A 138 10.94 5.16 -6.24
CA THR A 138 11.78 4.98 -5.06
C THR A 138 12.48 6.26 -4.60
N GLN A 139 12.44 7.31 -5.43
CA GLN A 139 12.93 8.66 -5.10
C GLN A 139 11.97 9.44 -4.19
N LEU A 140 10.74 8.97 -4.03
CA LEU A 140 9.72 9.54 -3.14
C LEU A 140 10.02 9.24 -1.66
N THR A 141 11.17 9.70 -1.17
CA THR A 141 11.69 9.32 0.16
C THR A 141 10.83 9.76 1.34
N GLN A 142 9.90 10.71 1.14
CA GLN A 142 8.92 11.13 2.16
C GLN A 142 7.65 10.26 2.19
N LEU A 143 7.52 9.29 1.27
CA LEU A 143 6.32 8.49 1.14
C LEU A 143 6.09 7.63 2.38
N THR A 144 4.89 7.78 2.96
CA THR A 144 4.41 7.03 4.14
C THR A 144 3.24 6.11 3.79
N TRP A 145 2.52 6.41 2.71
CA TRP A 145 1.38 5.64 2.23
C TRP A 145 1.50 5.43 0.72
N LEU A 146 1.57 4.16 0.31
CA LEU A 146 1.53 3.75 -1.09
C LEU A 146 0.39 2.76 -1.28
N ASP A 147 -0.62 3.17 -2.05
CA ASP A 147 -1.77 2.33 -2.34
C ASP A 147 -1.89 2.05 -3.84
N LEU A 148 -1.67 0.79 -4.18
CA LEU A 148 -1.65 0.25 -5.53
C LEU A 148 -2.74 -0.81 -5.72
N GLN A 149 -3.72 -0.87 -4.83
CA GLN A 149 -4.78 -1.88 -4.88
C GLN A 149 -5.48 -1.92 -6.24
N GLY A 150 -5.81 -3.10 -6.76
CA GLY A 150 -6.64 -3.21 -7.96
C GLY A 150 -5.91 -2.75 -9.23
N ASN A 151 -4.66 -3.16 -9.40
CA ASN A 151 -3.87 -2.91 -10.62
C ASN A 151 -3.49 -4.26 -11.28
N LEU A 152 -2.58 -4.23 -12.24
CA LEU A 152 -2.13 -5.39 -12.99
C LEU A 152 -0.64 -5.68 -12.72
N LEU A 153 -0.12 -5.24 -11.58
CA LEU A 153 1.30 -5.38 -11.23
C LEU A 153 1.68 -6.84 -11.08
N THR A 154 2.73 -7.26 -11.78
CA THR A 154 3.30 -8.62 -11.66
C THR A 154 4.50 -8.68 -10.71
N GLN A 155 5.15 -7.53 -10.48
CA GLN A 155 6.26 -7.36 -9.56
C GLN A 155 6.32 -5.92 -9.06
N LEU A 156 7.02 -5.73 -7.93
CA LEU A 156 7.47 -4.42 -7.48
C LEU A 156 8.94 -4.20 -7.90
N PRO A 157 9.37 -2.94 -8.13
CA PRO A 157 10.78 -2.66 -8.33
C PRO A 157 11.56 -3.09 -7.07
N PRO A 158 12.68 -3.83 -7.17
CA PRO A 158 13.45 -4.26 -6.00
C PRO A 158 13.87 -3.11 -5.10
N ALA A 159 14.15 -1.94 -5.70
CA ALA A 159 14.52 -0.72 -5.00
C ALA A 159 13.36 -0.07 -4.21
N ILE A 160 12.13 -0.62 -4.19
CA ILE A 160 11.02 -0.13 -3.35
C ILE A 160 11.42 -0.02 -1.88
N VAL A 161 12.40 -0.82 -1.46
CA VAL A 161 13.03 -0.80 -0.14
C VAL A 161 13.67 0.54 0.22
N GLN A 162 13.96 1.42 -0.74
CA GLN A 162 14.50 2.76 -0.48
C GLN A 162 13.47 3.71 0.17
N LEU A 163 12.18 3.35 0.16
CA LEU A 163 11.10 4.11 0.81
C LEU A 163 11.12 3.89 2.32
N GLN A 164 12.17 4.35 3.00
CA GLN A 164 12.45 4.08 4.41
C GLN A 164 11.40 4.65 5.38
N ASN A 165 10.57 5.60 4.94
CA ASN A 165 9.47 6.16 5.72
C ASN A 165 8.11 5.47 5.47
N LEU A 166 8.06 4.47 4.59
CA LEU A 166 6.81 3.83 4.19
C LEU A 166 6.20 3.04 5.36
N LYS A 167 4.97 3.41 5.73
CA LYS A 167 4.22 2.79 6.83
C LYS A 167 3.12 1.87 6.34
N ASN A 168 2.46 2.23 5.24
CA ASN A 168 1.37 1.46 4.67
C ASN A 168 1.66 1.16 3.20
N LEU A 169 1.70 -0.13 2.88
CA LEU A 169 1.87 -0.63 1.52
C LEU A 169 0.69 -1.53 1.16
N HIS A 170 -0.21 -1.01 0.32
CA HIS A 170 -1.38 -1.74 -0.17
C HIS A 170 -1.16 -2.20 -1.60
N LEU A 171 -1.18 -3.50 -1.80
CA LEU A 171 -0.90 -4.22 -3.04
C LEU A 171 -2.04 -5.16 -3.40
N SER A 172 -3.16 -5.12 -2.67
CA SER A 172 -4.23 -6.09 -2.84
C SER A 172 -4.81 -6.06 -4.25
N GLN A 173 -5.31 -7.21 -4.73
CA GLN A 173 -5.91 -7.32 -6.08
C GLN A 173 -4.93 -6.93 -7.20
N ASN A 174 -3.76 -7.54 -7.21
CA ASN A 174 -2.76 -7.43 -8.28
C ASN A 174 -2.43 -8.84 -8.83
N LYS A 175 -1.33 -8.96 -9.58
CA LYS A 175 -0.83 -10.22 -10.16
C LYS A 175 0.57 -10.57 -9.64
N LEU A 176 0.92 -10.12 -8.43
CA LEU A 176 2.24 -10.30 -7.87
C LEU A 176 2.52 -11.79 -7.63
N THR A 177 3.64 -12.29 -8.15
CA THR A 177 4.09 -13.68 -7.92
C THR A 177 5.05 -13.81 -6.75
N HIS A 178 5.73 -12.72 -6.38
CA HIS A 178 6.64 -12.63 -5.24
C HIS A 178 6.70 -11.21 -4.67
N LEU A 179 7.10 -11.09 -3.40
CA LEU A 179 7.58 -9.84 -2.83
C LEU A 179 9.10 -9.69 -3.09
N PRO A 180 9.65 -8.45 -3.14
CA PRO A 180 11.10 -8.24 -3.23
C PRO A 180 11.84 -8.98 -2.11
N ALA A 181 12.97 -9.60 -2.43
CA ALA A 181 13.78 -10.34 -1.46
C ALA A 181 14.18 -9.46 -0.26
N ASP A 182 14.49 -8.18 -0.50
CA ASP A 182 14.90 -7.25 0.54
C ASP A 182 13.74 -6.51 1.24
N ILE A 183 12.49 -6.97 1.12
CA ILE A 183 11.32 -6.25 1.68
C ILE A 183 11.49 -5.90 3.17
N GLY A 184 12.22 -6.74 3.91
CA GLY A 184 12.60 -6.53 5.31
C GLY A 184 13.36 -5.22 5.60
N GLN A 185 13.88 -4.51 4.60
CA GLN A 185 14.53 -3.21 4.77
C GLN A 185 13.54 -2.06 5.00
N LEU A 186 12.22 -2.27 4.79
CA LEU A 186 11.18 -1.28 5.09
C LEU A 186 10.89 -1.24 6.61
N GLN A 187 11.84 -0.73 7.39
CA GLN A 187 11.79 -0.78 8.86
C GLN A 187 10.63 0.03 9.47
N ALA A 188 10.08 1.02 8.75
CA ALA A 188 8.94 1.80 9.19
C ALA A 188 7.57 1.17 8.87
N LEU A 189 7.53 0.01 8.20
CA LEU A 189 6.29 -0.56 7.70
C LEU A 189 5.43 -1.10 8.85
N ASP A 190 4.22 -0.55 9.00
CA ASP A 190 3.22 -0.94 9.98
C ASP A 190 2.21 -1.92 9.37
N THR A 191 1.83 -1.70 8.10
CA THR A 191 0.83 -2.49 7.37
C THR A 191 1.36 -2.94 6.01
N LEU A 192 1.30 -4.24 5.77
CA LEU A 192 1.48 -4.85 4.46
C LEU A 192 0.21 -5.62 4.07
N ASP A 193 -0.47 -5.12 3.04
CA ASP A 193 -1.63 -5.77 2.44
C ASP A 193 -1.27 -6.23 1.02
N ALA A 194 -1.19 -7.55 0.82
CA ALA A 194 -1.01 -8.18 -0.48
C ALA A 194 -2.09 -9.24 -0.75
N GLU A 195 -3.30 -9.02 -0.25
CA GLU A 195 -4.47 -9.86 -0.50
C GLU A 195 -4.73 -10.06 -2.02
N ARG A 196 -5.26 -11.22 -2.44
CA ARG A 196 -5.68 -11.46 -3.83
C ARG A 196 -4.56 -11.19 -4.84
N ASN A 197 -3.44 -11.88 -4.66
CA ASN A 197 -2.30 -11.91 -5.57
C ASN A 197 -2.02 -13.37 -5.99
N GLN A 198 -0.84 -13.63 -6.55
CA GLN A 198 -0.38 -14.95 -6.97
C GLN A 198 0.89 -15.36 -6.20
N LEU A 199 1.05 -14.87 -4.96
CA LEU A 199 2.24 -15.13 -4.15
C LEU A 199 2.32 -16.62 -3.81
N THR A 200 3.46 -17.24 -4.10
CA THR A 200 3.70 -18.66 -3.77
C THR A 200 4.53 -18.86 -2.50
N TYR A 201 5.28 -17.84 -2.08
CA TYR A 201 6.10 -17.83 -0.86
C TYR A 201 6.30 -16.39 -0.35
N LEU A 202 6.83 -16.25 0.86
CA LEU A 202 7.36 -14.99 1.40
C LEU A 202 8.89 -15.09 1.53
N PRO A 203 9.65 -14.02 1.27
CA PRO A 203 11.10 -14.02 1.48
C PRO A 203 11.46 -14.13 2.97
N GLU A 204 12.60 -14.73 3.31
CA GLU A 204 13.10 -14.85 4.68
C GLU A 204 13.31 -13.47 5.35
N GLU A 205 13.57 -12.43 4.57
CA GLU A 205 13.73 -11.08 5.06
C GLU A 205 12.44 -10.48 5.62
N ILE A 206 11.26 -11.07 5.36
CA ILE A 206 9.99 -10.58 5.93
C ILE A 206 10.07 -10.44 7.45
N GLY A 207 10.76 -11.36 8.13
CA GLY A 207 10.99 -11.34 9.58
C GLY A 207 11.79 -10.14 10.10
N ARG A 208 12.40 -9.33 9.21
CA ARG A 208 13.11 -8.10 9.57
C ARG A 208 12.20 -6.87 9.64
N LEU A 209 10.93 -6.97 9.24
CA LEU A 209 9.95 -5.87 9.35
C LEU A 209 9.57 -5.63 10.82
N SER A 210 10.46 -4.95 11.55
CA SER A 210 10.41 -4.87 13.00
C SER A 210 9.20 -4.12 13.54
N ASN A 211 8.61 -3.20 12.77
CA ASN A 211 7.41 -2.43 13.14
C ASN A 211 6.10 -3.03 12.63
N LEU A 212 6.12 -4.10 11.82
CA LEU A 212 4.92 -4.62 11.18
C LEU A 212 3.88 -5.06 12.21
N MET A 213 2.69 -4.50 12.12
CA MET A 213 1.53 -4.77 12.98
C MET A 213 0.47 -5.58 12.25
N VAL A 214 0.29 -5.34 10.95
CA VAL A 214 -0.77 -5.96 10.14
C VAL A 214 -0.16 -6.61 8.91
N LEU A 215 -0.39 -7.91 8.75
CA LEU A 215 -0.01 -8.67 7.57
C LEU A 215 -1.23 -9.37 6.97
N GLN A 216 -1.61 -8.95 5.76
CA GLN A 216 -2.75 -9.47 5.01
C GLN A 216 -2.27 -10.12 3.72
N LEU A 217 -2.53 -11.42 3.60
CA LEU A 217 -2.05 -12.31 2.53
C LEU A 217 -3.15 -13.26 2.04
N GLU A 218 -4.41 -12.93 2.31
CA GLU A 218 -5.55 -13.77 1.94
C GLU A 218 -5.62 -13.95 0.42
N HIS A 219 -6.18 -15.07 -0.04
CA HIS A 219 -6.37 -15.38 -1.47
C HIS A 219 -5.06 -15.32 -2.27
N ASN A 220 -4.05 -16.06 -1.83
CA ASN A 220 -2.78 -16.26 -2.53
C ASN A 220 -2.54 -17.78 -2.76
N GLN A 221 -1.31 -18.15 -3.14
CA GLN A 221 -0.91 -19.53 -3.41
C GLN A 221 0.24 -19.96 -2.47
N ILE A 222 0.32 -19.35 -1.28
CA ILE A 222 1.44 -19.56 -0.34
C ILE A 222 1.36 -20.98 0.22
N ASN A 223 2.41 -21.77 0.01
CA ASN A 223 2.50 -23.16 0.47
C ASN A 223 3.24 -23.32 1.81
N SER A 224 4.12 -22.39 2.15
CA SER A 224 4.84 -22.35 3.43
C SER A 224 5.15 -20.92 3.83
N LEU A 225 5.31 -20.70 5.14
CA LEU A 225 5.84 -19.45 5.69
C LEU A 225 7.32 -19.63 6.03
N PRO A 226 8.16 -18.60 5.85
CA PRO A 226 9.54 -18.64 6.30
C PRO A 226 9.63 -18.72 7.82
N ASP A 227 10.67 -19.36 8.36
CA ASP A 227 10.90 -19.45 9.81
C ASP A 227 11.04 -18.06 10.45
N SER A 228 11.53 -17.10 9.68
CA SER A 228 11.67 -15.72 10.10
C SER A 228 10.35 -15.02 10.42
N ILE A 229 9.18 -15.55 10.00
CA ILE A 229 7.88 -14.93 10.32
C ILE A 229 7.69 -14.81 11.83
N GLY A 230 8.24 -15.76 12.60
CA GLY A 230 8.23 -15.75 14.07
C GLY A 230 9.01 -14.58 14.68
N GLN A 231 9.80 -13.82 13.90
CA GLN A 231 10.58 -12.67 14.37
C GLN A 231 9.80 -11.35 14.37
N LEU A 232 8.58 -11.30 13.84
CA LEU A 232 7.73 -10.11 13.77
C LEU A 232 7.14 -9.72 15.16
N LYS A 233 7.99 -9.20 16.04
CA LYS A 233 7.65 -8.92 17.46
C LYS A 233 6.48 -7.98 17.67
N ASN A 234 6.20 -7.11 16.70
CA ASN A 234 5.12 -6.13 16.76
C ASN A 234 3.83 -6.59 16.10
N LEU A 235 3.83 -7.75 15.43
CA LEU A 235 2.69 -8.25 14.69
C LEU A 235 1.50 -8.44 15.62
N GLN A 236 0.33 -7.99 15.16
CA GLN A 236 -0.91 -8.00 15.91
C GLN A 236 -1.99 -8.82 15.21
N LEU A 237 -2.05 -8.70 13.88
CA LEU A 237 -3.02 -9.37 13.03
C LEU A 237 -2.30 -10.00 11.84
N ILE A 238 -2.55 -11.28 11.63
CA ILE A 238 -2.12 -12.01 10.43
C ILE A 238 -3.32 -12.74 9.82
N ARG A 239 -3.54 -12.52 8.52
CA ARG A 239 -4.57 -13.20 7.75
C ARG A 239 -3.97 -13.89 6.54
N LEU A 240 -4.23 -15.19 6.46
CA LEU A 240 -3.69 -16.12 5.47
C LEU A 240 -4.82 -16.97 4.87
N ILE A 241 -6.05 -16.45 4.90
CA ILE A 241 -7.26 -17.13 4.41
C ILE A 241 -7.07 -17.55 2.96
N HIS A 242 -7.53 -18.73 2.55
CA HIS A 242 -7.47 -19.18 1.16
C HIS A 242 -6.03 -19.17 0.60
N ASN A 243 -5.15 -19.93 1.24
CA ASN A 243 -3.80 -20.24 0.77
C ASN A 243 -3.62 -21.76 0.65
N GLN A 244 -2.38 -22.23 0.54
CA GLN A 244 -2.04 -23.65 0.37
C GLN A 244 -1.14 -24.14 1.51
N LEU A 245 -1.21 -23.51 2.70
CA LEU A 245 -0.33 -23.84 3.82
C LEU A 245 -0.59 -25.26 4.33
N GLU A 246 0.47 -26.07 4.36
CA GLU A 246 0.43 -27.44 4.91
C GLU A 246 0.88 -27.48 6.37
N ASP A 247 1.80 -26.58 6.75
CA ASP A 247 2.33 -26.44 8.10
C ASP A 247 2.59 -24.97 8.45
N LEU A 248 2.83 -24.71 9.74
CA LEU A 248 3.33 -23.43 10.25
C LEU A 248 4.78 -23.59 10.76
N PRO A 249 5.59 -22.53 10.74
CA PRO A 249 6.94 -22.53 11.31
C PRO A 249 6.99 -23.01 12.75
N SER A 250 8.06 -23.71 13.08
CA SER A 250 8.20 -24.38 14.39
C SER A 250 8.24 -23.39 15.56
N ASP A 251 8.79 -22.19 15.37
CA ASP A 251 8.91 -21.16 16.40
C ASP A 251 8.14 -19.87 16.06
N LEU A 252 6.94 -19.75 16.64
CA LEU A 252 6.14 -18.51 16.64
C LEU A 252 6.25 -17.76 17.98
N SER A 253 7.15 -18.18 18.88
CA SER A 253 7.16 -17.76 20.29
C SER A 253 7.31 -16.26 20.49
N LYS A 254 7.95 -15.54 19.57
CA LYS A 254 8.21 -14.09 19.70
C LYS A 254 7.07 -13.21 19.21
N LEU A 255 6.01 -13.79 18.62
CA LEU A 255 4.79 -13.08 18.19
C LEU A 255 3.91 -12.67 19.38
N LYS A 256 4.51 -12.00 20.37
CA LYS A 256 3.88 -11.73 21.67
C LYS A 256 2.73 -10.72 21.60
N LYS A 257 2.61 -9.94 20.53
CA LYS A 257 1.52 -8.95 20.37
C LYS A 257 0.35 -9.45 19.51
N VAL A 258 0.46 -10.64 18.92
CA VAL A 258 -0.59 -11.17 18.03
C VAL A 258 -1.84 -11.47 18.85
N TYR A 259 -2.96 -10.89 18.40
CA TYR A 259 -4.28 -11.14 18.97
C TYR A 259 -5.21 -11.86 17.99
N THR A 260 -4.95 -11.81 16.68
CA THR A 260 -5.74 -12.52 15.67
C THR A 260 -4.85 -13.23 14.65
N ILE A 261 -5.12 -14.53 14.47
CA ILE A 261 -4.57 -15.36 13.42
C ILE A 261 -5.74 -15.96 12.64
N ASP A 262 -5.79 -15.71 11.35
CA ASP A 262 -6.78 -16.30 10.45
C ASP A 262 -6.09 -17.18 9.40
N LEU A 263 -6.35 -18.48 9.46
CA LEU A 263 -5.77 -19.53 8.64
C LEU A 263 -6.86 -20.36 7.95
N ASP A 264 -8.07 -19.81 7.84
CA ASP A 264 -9.20 -20.47 7.21
C ASP A 264 -8.89 -20.87 5.75
N ASN A 265 -9.42 -22.01 5.31
CA ASN A 265 -9.26 -22.53 3.95
C ASN A 265 -7.79 -22.72 3.55
N ASN A 266 -7.07 -23.53 4.32
CA ASN A 266 -5.70 -23.99 4.03
C ASN A 266 -5.64 -25.53 4.03
N ARG A 267 -4.45 -26.12 4.14
CA ARG A 267 -4.22 -27.58 4.15
C ARG A 267 -3.54 -28.04 5.44
N LEU A 268 -3.68 -27.26 6.53
CA LEU A 268 -2.98 -27.52 7.78
C LEU A 268 -3.43 -28.84 8.40
N GLN A 269 -2.48 -29.71 8.73
CA GLN A 269 -2.76 -30.99 9.40
C GLN A 269 -2.61 -30.90 10.93
N SER A 270 -1.74 -30.00 11.40
CA SER A 270 -1.45 -29.81 12.82
C SER A 270 -1.02 -28.37 13.09
N LEU A 271 -0.83 -28.04 14.38
CA LEU A 271 -0.28 -26.76 14.81
C LEU A 271 1.00 -26.99 15.61
N PRO A 272 2.04 -26.14 15.45
CA PRO A 272 3.25 -26.23 16.24
C PRO A 272 2.98 -25.86 17.69
N LEU A 273 3.72 -26.47 18.63
CA LEU A 273 3.59 -26.21 20.07
C LEU A 273 3.82 -24.72 20.43
N SER A 274 4.58 -24.00 19.61
CA SER A 274 4.86 -22.58 19.82
C SER A 274 3.61 -21.70 19.70
N ILE A 275 2.55 -22.12 19.00
CA ILE A 275 1.27 -21.38 18.94
C ILE A 275 0.64 -21.23 20.33
N CYS A 276 0.86 -22.19 21.22
CA CYS A 276 0.36 -22.18 22.59
C CYS A 276 1.11 -21.18 23.49
N GLN A 277 2.12 -20.49 22.97
CA GLN A 277 2.90 -19.47 23.67
C GLN A 277 2.47 -18.03 23.31
N LEU A 278 1.47 -17.89 22.46
CA LEU A 278 0.89 -16.62 22.02
C LEU A 278 -0.10 -16.08 23.06
N SER A 279 0.42 -15.60 24.19
CA SER A 279 -0.38 -15.20 25.36
C SER A 279 -1.35 -14.03 25.14
N ASN A 280 -1.31 -13.36 23.99
CA ASN A 280 -2.25 -12.30 23.63
C ASN A 280 -3.29 -12.74 22.59
N LEU A 281 -3.24 -14.00 22.13
CA LEU A 281 -4.16 -14.51 21.11
C LEU A 281 -5.59 -14.55 21.64
N THR A 282 -6.50 -13.84 20.97
CA THR A 282 -7.93 -13.80 21.31
C THR A 282 -8.79 -14.52 20.28
N SER A 283 -8.33 -14.56 19.03
CA SER A 283 -9.03 -15.20 17.91
C SER A 283 -8.07 -16.05 17.10
N LEU A 284 -8.41 -17.33 16.93
CA LEU A 284 -7.73 -18.27 16.06
C LEU A 284 -8.76 -18.94 15.14
N SER A 285 -8.68 -18.64 13.85
CA SER A 285 -9.57 -19.25 12.85
C SER A 285 -8.79 -20.27 12.01
N LEU A 286 -9.31 -21.50 11.95
CA LEU A 286 -8.69 -22.66 11.29
C LEU A 286 -9.73 -23.43 10.46
N SER A 287 -10.82 -22.79 10.03
CA SER A 287 -11.89 -23.48 9.32
C SER A 287 -11.38 -24.07 8.00
N ASN A 288 -12.01 -25.15 7.54
CA ASN A 288 -11.69 -25.81 6.28
C ASN A 288 -10.18 -26.13 6.14
N ASN A 289 -9.65 -26.88 7.11
CA ASN A 289 -8.29 -27.40 7.11
C ASN A 289 -8.32 -28.94 7.28
N GLN A 290 -7.18 -29.57 7.56
CA GLN A 290 -7.05 -31.02 7.77
C GLN A 290 -6.71 -31.37 9.22
N ILE A 291 -7.05 -30.49 10.17
CA ILE A 291 -6.67 -30.61 11.58
C ILE A 291 -7.54 -31.67 12.27
N ASN A 292 -6.94 -32.76 12.73
CA ASN A 292 -7.66 -33.81 13.47
C ASN A 292 -7.37 -33.81 14.98
N HIS A 293 -6.39 -33.04 15.45
CA HIS A 293 -6.06 -32.84 16.86
C HIS A 293 -5.46 -31.45 17.11
N LEU A 294 -5.57 -30.97 18.35
CA LEU A 294 -4.84 -29.79 18.84
C LEU A 294 -3.87 -30.22 19.95
N PRO A 295 -2.72 -29.53 20.11
CA PRO A 295 -1.83 -29.80 21.24
C PRO A 295 -2.53 -29.47 22.57
N GLU A 296 -2.40 -30.32 23.58
CA GLU A 296 -2.99 -30.10 24.92
C GLU A 296 -2.59 -28.74 25.52
N ALA A 297 -1.39 -28.26 25.18
CA ALA A 297 -0.88 -26.96 25.59
C ALA A 297 -1.76 -25.78 25.14
N ILE A 298 -2.71 -25.96 24.20
CA ILE A 298 -3.68 -24.94 23.79
C ILE A 298 -4.48 -24.38 24.98
N LYS A 299 -4.68 -25.19 26.04
CA LYS A 299 -5.31 -24.76 27.30
C LYS A 299 -4.59 -23.60 28.01
N LYS A 300 -3.33 -23.33 27.65
CA LYS A 300 -2.53 -22.21 28.18
C LYS A 300 -2.93 -20.86 27.59
N LEU A 301 -3.70 -20.83 26.50
CA LEU A 301 -4.18 -19.60 25.87
C LEU A 301 -5.39 -19.04 26.63
N ASP A 302 -5.13 -18.47 27.79
CA ASP A 302 -6.13 -17.90 28.72
C ASP A 302 -6.96 -16.74 28.13
N LYS A 303 -6.41 -16.02 27.14
CA LYS A 303 -7.09 -14.94 26.42
C LYS A 303 -7.86 -15.39 25.18
N LEU A 304 -7.78 -16.65 24.77
CA LEU A 304 -8.49 -17.14 23.59
C LEU A 304 -10.00 -17.08 23.84
N ARG A 305 -10.73 -16.42 22.94
CA ARG A 305 -12.18 -16.21 23.01
C ARG A 305 -12.91 -16.84 21.83
N PHE A 306 -12.25 -16.91 20.69
CA PHE A 306 -12.81 -17.50 19.48
C PHE A 306 -11.83 -18.52 18.89
N LEU A 307 -12.32 -19.73 18.64
CA LEU A 307 -11.60 -20.79 17.96
C LEU A 307 -12.52 -21.42 16.92
N ASN A 308 -12.21 -21.23 15.64
CA ASN A 308 -13.00 -21.82 14.56
C ASN A 308 -12.35 -23.08 14.01
N LEU A 309 -13.02 -24.23 14.15
CA LEU A 309 -12.55 -25.54 13.67
C LEU A 309 -13.54 -26.18 12.70
N THR A 310 -14.57 -25.47 12.25
CA THR A 310 -15.54 -25.96 11.26
C THR A 310 -14.81 -26.45 9.99
N GLY A 311 -15.27 -27.55 9.39
CA GLY A 311 -14.69 -28.14 8.19
C GLY A 311 -13.35 -28.85 8.42
N ASN A 312 -13.08 -29.33 9.64
CA ASN A 312 -11.91 -30.14 9.96
C ASN A 312 -12.29 -31.57 10.35
N PRO A 313 -11.47 -32.59 10.03
CA PRO A 313 -11.78 -34.01 10.30
C PRO A 313 -11.61 -34.39 11.79
N MET A 314 -12.39 -33.78 12.67
CA MET A 314 -12.36 -34.02 14.12
C MET A 314 -13.36 -35.09 14.54
N ASN A 315 -12.89 -36.07 15.32
CA ASN A 315 -13.77 -37.07 15.92
C ASN A 315 -14.42 -36.56 17.22
N ALA A 316 -15.48 -37.24 17.68
CA ALA A 316 -16.24 -36.83 18.86
C ALA A 316 -15.40 -36.76 20.15
N SER A 317 -14.41 -37.66 20.32
CA SER A 317 -13.52 -37.63 21.49
C SER A 317 -12.60 -36.40 21.50
N THR A 318 -12.03 -36.02 20.35
CA THR A 318 -11.21 -34.81 20.21
C THR A 318 -12.04 -33.56 20.48
N ILE A 319 -13.26 -33.50 19.94
CA ILE A 319 -14.19 -32.38 20.18
C ILE A 319 -14.47 -32.22 21.67
N ALA A 320 -14.75 -33.32 22.38
CA ALA A 320 -15.00 -33.30 23.82
C ALA A 320 -13.76 -32.82 24.61
N GLN A 321 -12.57 -33.27 24.22
CA GLN A 321 -11.31 -32.82 24.83
C GLN A 321 -11.06 -31.32 24.64
N ILE A 322 -11.24 -30.80 23.42
CA ILE A 322 -11.04 -29.37 23.12
C ILE A 322 -12.03 -28.51 23.93
N LYS A 323 -13.31 -28.92 24.00
CA LYS A 323 -14.31 -28.23 24.83
C LYS A 323 -13.94 -28.23 26.32
N ALA A 324 -13.36 -29.32 26.83
CA ALA A 324 -12.89 -29.41 28.20
C ALA A 324 -11.64 -28.55 28.46
N TRP A 325 -10.73 -28.44 27.49
CA TRP A 325 -9.53 -27.59 27.58
C TRP A 325 -9.85 -26.09 27.53
N LEU A 326 -10.91 -25.70 26.82
CA LEU A 326 -11.23 -24.30 26.52
C LEU A 326 -12.67 -23.91 26.93
N PRO A 327 -13.05 -24.02 28.21
CA PRO A 327 -14.45 -23.86 28.66
C PRO A 327 -15.01 -22.43 28.49
N ILE A 328 -14.14 -21.42 28.39
CA ILE A 328 -14.51 -20.01 28.22
C ILE A 328 -14.33 -19.51 26.77
N CYS A 329 -13.87 -20.37 25.88
CA CYS A 329 -13.67 -20.05 24.46
C CYS A 329 -14.91 -20.48 23.67
N ARG A 330 -15.39 -19.63 22.76
CA ARG A 330 -16.37 -20.03 21.75
C ARG A 330 -15.65 -20.86 20.69
N VAL A 331 -15.82 -22.17 20.78
CA VAL A 331 -15.28 -23.12 19.80
C VAL A 331 -16.38 -23.55 18.83
N THR A 332 -16.17 -23.38 17.53
CA THR A 332 -17.08 -23.85 16.47
C THR A 332 -16.53 -25.09 15.78
N PHE A 333 -17.41 -26.05 15.50
CA PHE A 333 -17.16 -27.30 14.78
C PHE A 333 -18.20 -27.43 13.65
N ASP A 334 -18.22 -28.55 12.93
CA ASP A 334 -19.28 -28.89 11.97
C ASP A 334 -20.66 -29.13 12.60
#